data_AF-A0A836WLI3-F1
#
_entry.id   AF-A0A836WLI3-F1
#
_cell.length_a   1.000
_cell.length_b   1.000
_cell.length_c   1.000
_cell.angle_alpha   90.00
_cell.angle_beta   90.00
_cell.angle_gamma   90.00
#
_symmetry.space_group_name_H-M   'P 1'
#
loop_
_entity.id
_entity.type
_entity.pdbx_description
1 polymer ?
#
loop_
_entity_poly.entity_id
_entity_poly.type
_entity_poly.pdbx_seq_one_letter_code
_entity_poly.pdbx_strand_id
1 'polypeptide(L)'
;MKIFAQIIFILWAFCGSDAAQSLFQGGPLLQGSGEQEDWMGTYFQGKKMGFTRVQTRWTPEGIEVDSTVFFQIRSKSIDQSTTINQKT
;
A
#
# COMPACT_ATOMS: atom_id res chain seq x y z
N MET A 1 30.10 2.93 -33.67
CA MET A 1 29.09 3.76 -32.96
C MET A 1 27.68 3.16 -32.97
N LYS A 2 27.22 2.45 -34.01
CA LYS A 2 25.87 1.86 -34.05
C LYS A 2 25.59 0.76 -33.02
N ILE A 3 26.58 -0.12 -32.78
CA ILE A 3 26.40 -1.30 -31.91
C ILE A 3 26.28 -0.90 -30.42
N PHE A 4 27.08 0.07 -29.98
CA PHE A 4 27.00 0.59 -28.60
C PHE A 4 25.65 1.25 -28.30
N ALA A 5 25.10 2.01 -29.26
CA ALA A 5 23.77 2.61 -29.11
C ALA A 5 22.66 1.55 -29.02
N GLN A 6 22.77 0.46 -29.79
CA GLN A 6 21.81 -0.65 -29.76
C GLN A 6 21.86 -1.43 -28.44
N ILE A 7 23.05 -1.67 -27.90
CA ILE A 7 23.22 -2.35 -26.61
C ILE A 7 22.64 -1.52 -25.46
N ILE A 8 22.85 -0.19 -25.47
CA ILE A 8 22.26 0.72 -24.48
C ILE A 8 20.72 0.70 -24.56
N PHE A 9 20.16 0.68 -25.78
CA PHE A 9 18.70 0.65 -25.97
C PHE A 9 18.06 -0.65 -25.45
N ILE A 10 18.72 -1.79 -25.65
CA ILE A 10 18.25 -3.11 -25.17
C ILE A 10 18.36 -3.20 -23.65
N LEU A 11 19.46 -2.71 -23.06
CA LEU A 11 19.62 -2.65 -21.60
C LEU A 11 18.59 -1.71 -20.97
N TRP A 12 18.24 -0.60 -21.60
CA TRP A 12 17.20 0.32 -21.12
C TRP A 12 15.80 -0.31 -21.19
N ALA A 13 15.50 -1.07 -22.25
CA ALA A 13 14.23 -1.78 -22.39
C ALA A 13 14.04 -2.93 -21.37
N PHE A 14 15.14 -3.56 -20.93
CA PHE A 14 15.10 -4.64 -19.94
C PHE A 14 15.22 -4.17 -18.47
N CYS A 15 15.63 -2.92 -18.23
CA CYS A 15 15.84 -2.38 -16.88
C CYS A 15 14.63 -1.57 -16.35
N GLY A 16 13.55 -1.48 -17.12
CA GLY A 16 12.39 -0.63 -16.82
C GLY A 16 11.14 -1.34 -16.26
N SER A 17 11.18 -2.65 -16.02
CA SER A 17 9.99 -3.42 -15.60
C SER A 17 9.98 -3.87 -14.15
N ASP A 18 10.89 -3.37 -13.31
CA ASP A 18 10.88 -3.68 -11.88
C ASP A 18 10.32 -2.50 -11.08
N ALA A 19 9.17 -2.76 -10.44
CA ALA A 19 8.57 -1.96 -9.38
C ALA A 19 7.89 -0.63 -9.75
N ALA A 20 6.87 -0.66 -10.62
CA ALA A 20 5.83 0.37 -10.63
C ALA A 20 4.42 -0.13 -11.02
N GLN A 21 4.15 -1.44 -10.93
CA GLN A 21 2.78 -1.96 -10.99
C GLN A 21 2.08 -1.72 -9.64
N SER A 22 1.88 -0.44 -9.33
CA SER A 22 1.31 0.04 -8.08
C SER A 22 -0.15 0.45 -8.33
N LEU A 23 -1.03 -0.46 -7.92
CA LEU A 23 -2.37 -0.22 -7.35
C LEU A 23 -3.55 0.23 -8.23
N PHE A 24 -3.37 0.78 -9.44
CA PHE A 24 -4.54 1.31 -10.19
C PHE A 24 -4.66 0.90 -11.67
N GLN A 25 -3.73 0.11 -12.20
CA GLN A 25 -3.89 -0.46 -13.53
C GLN A 25 -4.58 -1.81 -13.36
N GLY A 26 -5.86 -1.89 -13.73
CA GLY A 26 -6.74 -3.07 -13.63
C GLY A 26 -6.17 -4.31 -14.31
N GLY A 27 -5.17 -4.91 -13.69
CA GLY A 27 -4.63 -6.22 -13.98
C GLY A 27 -5.49 -7.32 -13.33
N PRO A 28 -5.11 -8.60 -13.51
CA PRO A 28 -5.95 -9.77 -13.28
C PRO A 28 -6.34 -10.04 -11.81
N LEU A 29 -6.09 -9.10 -10.89
CA LEU A 29 -6.42 -9.22 -9.46
C LEU A 29 -7.92 -9.35 -9.18
N LEU A 30 -8.80 -8.90 -10.09
CA LEU A 30 -10.26 -9.07 -9.98
C LEU A 30 -10.79 -10.31 -10.71
N GLN A 31 -9.94 -11.27 -11.07
CA GLN A 31 -10.38 -12.54 -11.64
C GLN A 31 -10.55 -13.57 -10.51
N GLY A 32 -11.72 -13.57 -9.88
CA GLY A 32 -12.06 -14.46 -8.76
C GLY A 32 -12.28 -13.72 -7.44
N SER A 33 -12.22 -14.47 -6.33
CA SER A 33 -12.26 -13.91 -4.98
C SER A 33 -10.86 -13.85 -4.38
N GLY A 34 -10.63 -12.88 -3.49
CA GLY A 34 -9.36 -12.72 -2.81
C GLY A 34 -9.45 -11.83 -1.59
N GLU A 35 -8.35 -11.83 -0.84
CA GLU A 35 -8.19 -11.04 0.36
C GLU A 35 -6.76 -10.54 0.44
N GLN A 36 -6.60 -9.27 0.81
CA GLN A 36 -5.30 -8.64 1.06
C GLN A 36 -5.37 -7.84 2.35
N GLU A 37 -4.31 -7.92 3.14
CA GLU A 37 -4.13 -7.12 4.35
C GLU A 37 -2.87 -6.29 4.24
N ASP A 38 -3.04 -4.97 4.37
CA ASP A 38 -1.95 -4.00 4.34
C ASP A 38 -1.84 -3.28 5.69
N TRP A 39 -0.60 -3.02 6.08
CA TRP A 39 -0.27 -2.30 7.31
C TRP A 39 0.59 -1.08 6.98
N MET A 40 0.20 0.07 7.52
CA MET A 40 0.96 1.32 7.41
C MET A 40 1.24 1.89 8.79
N GLY A 41 2.45 2.37 9.01
CA GLY A 41 2.80 3.09 10.25
C GLY A 41 2.60 4.59 10.10
N THR A 42 2.01 5.23 11.12
CA THR A 42 1.92 6.69 11.19
C THR A 42 3.07 7.20 12.05
N TYR A 43 3.85 8.15 11.52
CA TYR A 43 5.04 8.69 12.18
C TYR A 43 4.97 10.21 12.30
N PHE A 44 5.47 10.75 13.42
CA PHE A 44 5.70 12.18 13.63
C PHE A 44 7.12 12.38 14.16
N GLN A 45 7.94 13.17 13.45
CA GLN A 45 9.35 13.41 13.79
C GLN A 45 10.15 12.10 14.03
N GLY A 46 9.94 11.10 13.17
CA GLY A 46 10.61 9.79 13.27
C GLY A 46 10.08 8.88 14.38
N LYS A 47 9.13 9.33 15.21
CA LYS A 47 8.50 8.51 16.25
C LYS A 47 7.22 7.89 15.73
N LYS A 48 7.04 6.57 15.94
CA LYS A 48 5.81 5.87 15.59
C LYS A 48 4.69 6.35 16.52
N MET A 49 3.66 6.94 15.92
CA MET A 49 2.48 7.43 16.61
C MET A 49 1.31 6.45 16.52
N GLY A 50 1.31 5.58 15.51
CA GLY A 50 0.15 4.76 15.24
C GLY A 50 0.36 3.76 14.12
N PHE A 51 -0.72 3.10 13.74
CA PHE A 51 -0.78 2.24 12.58
C PHE A 51 -2.18 2.29 11.95
N THR A 52 -2.21 2.00 10.66
CA THR A 52 -3.44 1.70 9.92
C THR A 52 -3.34 0.27 9.43
N ARG A 53 -4.38 -0.52 9.72
CA ARG A 53 -4.62 -1.83 9.12
C ARG A 53 -5.75 -1.67 8.10
N VAL A 54 -5.55 -2.17 6.90
CA VAL A 54 -6.61 -2.24 5.87
C VAL A 54 -6.70 -3.69 5.41
N GLN A 55 -7.89 -4.26 5.51
CA GLN A 55 -8.20 -5.58 5.00
C GLN A 55 -9.22 -5.42 3.89
N THR A 56 -8.79 -5.71 2.66
CA THR A 56 -9.62 -5.64 1.46
C THR A 56 -10.00 -7.06 1.07
N ARG A 57 -11.30 -7.33 0.97
CA ARG A 57 -11.84 -8.58 0.42
C ARG A 57 -12.57 -8.26 -0.86
N TRP A 58 -12.36 -9.06 -1.89
CA TRP A 58 -13.11 -8.92 -3.13
C TRP A 58 -13.68 -10.26 -3.56
N THR A 59 -14.88 -10.20 -4.11
CA THR A 59 -15.55 -11.31 -4.79
C THR A 59 -16.12 -10.77 -6.09
N PRO A 60 -16.63 -11.63 -6.99
CA PRO A 60 -17.36 -11.16 -8.17
C PRO A 60 -18.56 -10.25 -7.85
N GLU A 61 -19.13 -10.36 -6.64
CA GLU A 61 -20.29 -9.58 -6.20
C GLU A 61 -19.92 -8.18 -5.66
N GLY A 62 -18.67 -7.95 -5.25
CA GLY A 62 -18.25 -6.66 -4.71
C GLY A 62 -16.92 -6.67 -3.97
N ILE A 63 -16.60 -5.51 -3.40
CA ILE A 63 -15.39 -5.29 -2.61
C ILE A 63 -15.82 -4.79 -1.23
N GLU A 64 -15.33 -5.45 -0.18
CA GLU A 64 -15.45 -5.00 1.20
C GLU A 64 -14.08 -4.51 1.70
N VAL A 65 -14.09 -3.38 2.39
CA VAL A 65 -12.88 -2.80 3.01
C VAL A 65 -13.12 -2.60 4.50
N ASP A 66 -12.37 -3.35 5.31
CA ASP A 66 -12.29 -3.20 6.74
C ASP A 66 -11.02 -2.41 7.09
N SER A 67 -11.16 -1.24 7.68
CA SER A 67 -10.03 -0.39 8.07
C SER A 67 -10.04 -0.09 9.56
N THR A 68 -8.87 -0.21 10.17
CA THR A 68 -8.62 0.20 11.55
C THR A 68 -7.48 1.20 11.57
N VAL A 69 -7.75 2.40 12.07
CA VAL A 69 -6.74 3.42 12.32
C VAL A 69 -6.55 3.55 13.82
N PHE A 70 -5.32 3.34 14.28
CA PHE A 70 -4.91 3.59 15.65
C PHE A 70 -3.85 4.68 15.69
N PHE A 71 -4.00 5.65 16.58
CA PHE A 71 -2.91 6.56 16.93
C PHE A 71 -2.93 6.90 18.41
N GLN A 72 -1.74 7.12 18.95
CA GLN A 72 -1.48 7.55 20.31
C GLN A 72 -0.73 8.87 20.29
N ILE A 73 -1.21 9.83 21.06
CA ILE A 73 -0.57 11.12 21.29
C ILE A 73 -0.20 11.19 22.76
N ARG A 74 1.07 11.45 23.04
CA ARG A 74 1.59 11.67 24.40
C ARG A 74 2.05 13.10 24.55
N SER A 75 1.57 13.79 25.57
CA SER A 75 1.98 15.14 25.91
C SER A 75 2.13 15.26 27.42
N LYS A 76 3.36 15.48 27.90
CA LYS A 76 3.82 15.73 29.30
C LYS A 76 3.14 14.91 30.43
N SER A 77 1.82 15.01 30.59
CA SER A 77 1.00 14.39 31.63
C SER A 77 -0.23 13.65 31.10
N ILE A 78 -0.47 13.62 29.78
CA ILE A 78 -1.64 13.02 29.15
C ILE A 78 -1.21 12.08 28.04
N ASP A 79 -1.62 10.82 28.20
CA ASP A 79 -1.56 9.81 27.15
C ASP A 79 -2.98 9.62 26.60
N GLN A 80 -3.20 10.04 25.35
CA GLN A 80 -4.45 9.82 24.65
C GLN A 80 -4.22 8.83 23.52
N SER A 81 -5.14 7.89 23.35
CA SER A 81 -5.19 7.04 22.16
C SER A 81 -6.57 7.11 21.54
N THR A 82 -6.63 6.86 20.23
CA THR A 82 -7.87 6.84 19.48
C THR A 82 -7.79 5.70 18.47
N THR A 83 -8.86 4.91 18.43
CA THR A 83 -9.06 3.84 17.46
C THR A 83 -10.32 4.14 16.66
N ILE A 84 -10.20 4.13 15.34
CA ILE A 84 -11.32 4.29 14.41
C ILE A 84 -11.42 2.99 13.63
N ASN A 85 -12.60 2.38 13.61
CA ASN A 85 -12.90 1.23 12.78
C ASN A 85 -13.95 1.64 11.75
N GLN A 86 -13.68 1.38 10.48
CA GLN A 86 -14.62 1.62 9.40
C GLN A 86 -14.69 0.38 8.52
N LYS A 87 -15.92 -0.07 8.26
CA LYS A 87 -16.24 -1.10 7.28
C LYS A 87 -17.02 -0.44 6.14
N THR A 88 -16.65 -0.73 4.89
CA THR A 88 -17.31 -0.21 3.69
C THR A 88 -17.53 -1.33 2.69
#